data_AF-A0A7X6T3D4-F1
#
_entry.id   AF-A0A7X6T3D4-F1
#
_cell.length_a   1.000
_cell.length_b   1.000
_cell.length_c   1.000
_cell.angle_alpha   90.00
_cell.angle_beta   90.00
_cell.angle_gamma   90.00
#
_symmetry.space_group_name_H-M   'P 1'
#
loop_
_entity.id
_entity.type
_entity.pdbx_description
1 polymer ?
#
loop_
_entity_poly.entity_id
_entity_poly.type
_entity_poly.pdbx_seq_one_letter_code
_entity_poly.pdbx_strand_id
1 'polypeptide(L)'
;MRSGADYIKVRIGRMTYRLSAGGDAQRTYDIAATADAMMDQIAKRHPGLNQVSQAVLALVNAIGMMENFHLEQETAFKERDVSAIRSDELRAELDRLREQFWEMKKDLLYYQNLCEVYEKKLTERGTAEEDLDPARHSRRGRRVRVGDSQMTIEETLPEDESDPETDKQETISL
;
A
#
# COMPACT_ATOMS: atom_id res chain seq x y z
N MET A 1 35.39 -6.47 -30.81
CA MET A 1 35.28 -5.17 -31.49
C MET A 1 35.88 -4.12 -30.57
N ARG A 2 36.95 -3.43 -30.99
CA ARG A 2 37.55 -2.35 -30.20
C ARG A 2 36.57 -1.19 -30.23
N SER A 3 35.82 -0.99 -29.15
CA SER A 3 35.07 0.26 -28.95
C SER A 3 36.10 1.37 -28.92
N GLY A 4 36.24 2.11 -30.03
CA GLY A 4 36.96 3.37 -30.00
C GLY A 4 36.25 4.23 -28.98
N ALA A 5 36.99 4.75 -28.00
CA ALA A 5 36.40 5.63 -27.00
C ALA A 5 35.66 6.76 -27.73
N ASP A 6 34.33 6.74 -27.68
CA ASP A 6 33.53 7.79 -28.29
C ASP A 6 33.76 9.04 -27.46
N TYR A 7 34.26 10.09 -28.11
CA TYR A 7 34.53 11.35 -27.44
C TYR A 7 33.46 12.37 -27.82
N ILE A 8 32.83 12.96 -26.82
CA ILE A 8 31.87 14.04 -27.01
C ILE A 8 32.49 15.38 -26.61
N LYS A 9 32.08 16.44 -27.29
CA LYS A 9 32.48 17.82 -26.96
C LYS A 9 31.34 18.47 -26.19
N VAL A 10 31.64 18.97 -25.00
CA VAL A 10 30.65 19.55 -24.09
C VAL A 10 31.20 20.83 -23.48
N ARG A 11 30.34 21.83 -23.31
CA ARG A 11 30.70 23.11 -22.69
C ARG A 11 30.29 23.08 -21.23
N ILE A 12 31.23 23.37 -20.34
CA ILE A 12 31.00 23.48 -18.89
C ILE A 12 31.60 24.80 -18.44
N GLY A 13 30.76 25.69 -17.93
CA GLY A 13 31.05 27.09 -17.69
C GLY A 13 31.53 27.80 -18.96
N ARG A 14 32.72 28.39 -18.90
CA ARG A 14 33.33 29.13 -20.02
C ARG A 14 34.26 28.30 -20.89
N MET A 15 34.40 26.99 -20.62
CA MET A 15 35.36 26.12 -21.30
C MET A 15 34.67 24.96 -22.02
N THR A 16 35.27 24.52 -23.13
CA THR A 16 34.81 23.34 -23.88
C THR A 16 35.74 22.17 -23.61
N TYR A 17 35.17 21.07 -23.14
CA TYR A 17 35.88 19.84 -22.79
C TYR A 17 35.56 18.74 -23.79
N ARG A 18 36.52 17.84 -24.00
CA ARG A 18 36.34 16.61 -24.76
C ARG A 18 36.29 15.45 -23.77
N LEU A 19 35.10 14.93 -23.51
CA LEU A 19 34.84 13.86 -22.54
C LEU A 19 34.71 12.51 -23.25
N SER A 20 35.15 11.44 -22.61
CA SER A 20 34.94 10.08 -23.09
C SER A 20 33.54 9.62 -22.70
N ALA A 21 32.66 9.40 -23.67
CA ALA A 21 31.37 8.77 -23.49
C ALA A 21 31.59 7.25 -23.41
N GLY A 22 31.66 6.71 -22.18
CA GLY A 22 31.88 5.28 -21.92
C GLY A 22 30.66 4.41 -22.25
N GLY A 23 30.09 4.55 -23.45
CA GLY A 23 28.93 3.78 -23.95
C GLY A 23 27.65 4.61 -24.10
N ASP A 24 27.38 5.56 -23.19
CA ASP A 24 26.19 6.43 -23.23
C ASP A 24 26.57 7.91 -23.42
N ALA A 25 26.44 8.39 -24.66
CA ALA A 25 26.66 9.79 -24.98
C ALA A 25 25.65 10.71 -24.26
N GLN A 26 24.36 10.32 -24.22
CA GLN A 26 23.30 11.12 -23.61
C GLN A 26 23.53 11.34 -22.11
N ARG A 27 23.85 10.27 -21.36
CA ARG A 27 24.18 10.37 -19.93
C ARG A 27 25.33 11.34 -19.68
N THR A 28 26.34 11.33 -20.55
CA THR A 28 27.50 12.22 -20.42
C THR A 28 27.12 13.69 -20.72
N TYR A 29 26.19 13.94 -21.64
CA TYR A 29 25.60 15.27 -21.85
C TYR A 29 24.81 15.76 -20.64
N ASP A 30 23.98 14.90 -20.04
CA ASP A 30 23.18 15.25 -18.87
C ASP A 30 24.06 15.57 -17.65
N ILE A 31 25.14 14.80 -17.44
CA ILE A 31 26.13 15.07 -16.39
C ILE A 31 26.81 16.42 -16.62
N ALA A 32 27.20 16.72 -17.87
CA ALA A 32 27.82 17.99 -18.20
C ALA A 32 26.86 19.18 -17.99
N ALA A 33 25.58 19.03 -18.37
CA ALA A 33 24.55 20.04 -18.15
C ALA A 33 24.30 20.27 -16.65
N THR A 34 24.30 19.21 -15.85
CA THR A 34 24.15 19.29 -14.39
C THR A 34 25.37 19.99 -13.76
N ALA A 35 26.58 19.66 -14.21
CA ALA A 35 27.81 20.33 -13.76
C ALA A 35 27.81 21.83 -14.12
N ASP A 36 27.37 22.20 -15.32
CA ASP A 36 27.23 23.59 -15.76
C ASP A 36 26.24 24.36 -14.87
N ALA A 37 25.08 23.77 -14.59
CA ALA A 37 24.08 24.34 -13.71
C ALA A 37 24.60 24.54 -12.27
N MET A 38 25.37 23.58 -11.73
CA MET A 38 25.98 23.71 -10.40
C MET A 38 27.02 24.83 -10.35
N MET A 39 27.87 24.94 -11.39
CA MET A 39 28.83 26.02 -11.50
C MET A 39 28.15 27.39 -11.60
N ASP A 40 27.07 27.50 -12.38
CA ASP A 40 26.29 28.73 -12.49
C ASP A 40 25.62 29.14 -11.17
N GLN A 41 25.10 28.17 -10.41
CA GLN A 41 24.54 28.44 -9.08
C GLN A 41 25.61 28.97 -8.11
N ILE A 42 26.81 28.39 -8.12
CA ILE A 42 27.92 28.82 -7.26
C ILE A 42 28.44 30.18 -7.71
N ALA A 43 28.54 30.44 -9.02
CA ALA A 43 28.93 31.73 -9.57
C ALA A 43 27.95 32.85 -9.16
N LYS A 44 26.64 32.56 -9.13
CA LYS A 44 25.61 33.50 -8.62
C LYS A 44 25.73 33.76 -7.12
N ARG A 45 26.02 32.72 -6.32
CA ARG A 45 26.17 32.85 -4.86
C ARG A 45 27.47 33.53 -4.45
N HIS A 46 28.54 33.35 -5.22
CA HIS A 46 29.88 33.87 -4.91
C HIS A 46 30.52 34.57 -6.13
N PRO A 47 30.09 35.80 -6.46
CA PRO A 47 30.47 36.49 -7.71
C PRO A 47 31.93 36.96 -7.81
N GLY A 48 32.78 36.73 -6.80
CA GLY A 48 34.21 37.09 -6.82
C GLY A 48 35.16 35.90 -6.88
N LEU A 49 34.64 34.67 -6.95
CA LEU A 49 35.46 33.46 -6.85
C LEU A 49 36.11 33.10 -8.19
N ASN A 50 37.34 32.59 -8.16
CA ASN A 50 38.00 32.06 -9.36
C ASN A 50 37.24 30.83 -9.90
N GLN A 51 37.22 30.63 -11.22
CA GLN A 51 36.53 29.53 -11.89
C GLN A 51 36.97 28.15 -11.36
N VAL A 52 38.26 27.99 -11.03
CA VAL A 52 38.79 26.76 -10.43
C VAL A 52 38.15 26.49 -9.06
N SER A 53 38.04 27.53 -8.22
CA SER A 53 37.43 27.42 -6.90
C SER A 53 35.91 27.14 -7.00
N GLN A 54 35.23 27.70 -8.01
CA GLN A 54 33.82 27.40 -8.28
C GLN A 54 33.63 25.93 -8.67
N ALA A 55 34.51 25.40 -9.52
CA ALA A 55 34.49 23.99 -9.91
C ALA A 55 34.74 23.05 -8.72
N VAL A 56 35.69 23.40 -7.83
CA VAL A 56 35.95 22.61 -6.61
C VAL A 56 34.74 22.61 -5.67
N LEU A 57 34.10 23.77 -5.45
CA LEU A 57 32.86 23.83 -4.64
C LEU A 57 31.71 23.04 -5.28
N ALA A 58 31.58 23.08 -6.61
CA ALA A 58 30.58 22.30 -7.34
C ALA A 58 30.80 20.80 -7.13
N LEU A 59 32.06 20.36 -7.18
CA LEU A 59 32.45 18.98 -6.93
C LEU A 59 32.14 18.55 -5.49
N VAL A 60 32.50 19.35 -4.49
CA VAL A 60 32.24 19.03 -3.08
C VAL A 60 30.73 18.93 -2.83
N ASN A 61 29.93 19.83 -3.40
CA ASN A 61 28.47 19.76 -3.30
C ASN A 61 27.92 18.51 -3.98
N ALA A 62 28.42 18.16 -5.17
CA ALA A 62 28.01 16.95 -5.87
C ALA A 62 28.33 15.67 -5.08
N ILE A 63 29.51 15.62 -4.45
CA ILE A 63 29.90 14.49 -3.58
C ILE A 63 28.98 14.41 -2.35
N GLY A 64 28.69 15.55 -1.70
CA GLY A 64 27.76 15.58 -0.57
C GLY A 64 26.34 15.13 -0.97
N MET A 65 25.85 15.53 -2.14
CA MET A 65 24.57 15.05 -2.68
C MET A 65 24.58 13.54 -2.94
N MET A 66 25.70 13.00 -3.44
CA MET A 66 25.83 11.56 -3.68
C MET A 66 25.84 10.76 -2.37
N GLU A 67 26.53 11.24 -1.35
CA GLU A 67 26.55 10.60 -0.02
C GLU A 67 25.15 10.60 0.61
N ASN A 68 24.45 11.74 0.57
CA ASN A 68 23.06 11.83 1.05
C ASN A 68 22.14 10.88 0.28
N PHE A 69 22.27 10.81 -1.04
CA PHE A 69 21.49 9.88 -1.87
C PHE A 69 21.76 8.42 -1.50
N HIS A 70 23.01 8.04 -1.22
CA HIS A 70 23.33 6.69 -0.75
C HIS A 70 22.70 6.37 0.60
N LEU A 71 22.71 7.32 1.53
CA LEU A 71 22.05 7.16 2.83
C LEU A 71 20.53 7.02 2.68
N GLU A 72 19.90 7.88 1.88
CA GLU A 72 18.46 7.81 1.58
C GLU A 72 18.08 6.49 0.91
N GLN A 73 18.93 6.01 0.00
CA GLN A 73 18.74 4.73 -0.66
C GLN A 73 18.82 3.57 0.34
N GLU A 74 19.79 3.59 1.26
CA GLU A 74 19.92 2.57 2.30
C GLU A 74 18.71 2.57 3.25
N THR A 75 18.21 3.76 3.63
CA THR A 75 17.00 3.87 4.45
C THR A 75 15.76 3.38 3.71
N ALA A 76 15.63 3.69 2.42
CA ALA A 76 14.52 3.22 1.59
C ALA A 76 14.52 1.69 1.43
N PHE A 77 15.70 1.08 1.29
CA PHE A 77 15.82 -0.38 1.29
C PHE A 77 15.40 -1.00 2.63
N LYS A 78 15.86 -0.44 3.75
CA LYS A 78 15.44 -0.89 5.08
C LYS A 78 13.94 -0.76 5.29
N GLU A 79 13.34 0.34 4.87
CA GLU A 79 11.89 0.57 4.98
C GLU A 79 11.09 -0.40 4.10
N ARG A 80 11.59 -0.70 2.90
CA ARG A 80 11.03 -1.73 2.03
C ARG A 80 11.05 -3.11 2.70
N ASP A 81 12.16 -3.47 3.33
CA ASP A 81 12.30 -4.77 3.99
C ASP A 81 11.35 -4.89 5.20
N VAL A 82 11.24 -3.83 6.02
CA VAL A 82 10.26 -3.78 7.13
C VAL A 82 8.82 -3.88 6.61
N SER A 83 8.51 -3.18 5.52
CA SER A 83 7.18 -3.24 4.89
C SER A 83 6.87 -4.63 4.35
N ALA A 84 7.86 -5.32 3.79
CA ALA A 84 7.70 -6.70 3.31
C ALA A 84 7.40 -7.66 4.47
N ILE A 85 8.14 -7.57 5.57
CA ILE A 85 7.91 -8.39 6.78
C ILE A 85 6.48 -8.19 7.31
N ARG A 86 6.04 -6.93 7.47
CA ARG A 86 4.68 -6.62 7.91
C ARG A 86 3.61 -7.17 6.97
N SER A 87 3.85 -7.14 5.67
CA SER A 87 2.91 -7.68 4.68
C SER A 87 2.76 -9.19 4.81
N ASP A 88 3.84 -9.90 5.14
CA ASP A 88 3.83 -11.34 5.35
C ASP A 88 3.19 -11.71 6.70
N GLU A 89 3.41 -10.91 7.75
CA GLU A 89 2.71 -11.04 9.04
C GLU A 89 1.18 -10.89 8.86
N LEU A 90 0.73 -9.86 8.15
CA LEU A 90 -0.70 -9.65 7.87
C LEU A 90 -1.31 -10.79 7.05
N ARG A 91 -0.56 -11.36 6.10
CA ARG A 91 -1.02 -12.53 5.33
C ARG A 91 -1.17 -13.75 6.23
N ALA A 92 -0.20 -13.99 7.12
CA ALA A 92 -0.27 -15.09 8.08
C ALA A 92 -1.47 -14.93 9.04
N GLU A 93 -1.74 -13.70 9.49
CA GLU A 93 -2.93 -13.40 10.30
C GLU A 93 -4.23 -13.65 9.54
N LEU A 94 -4.30 -13.24 8.27
CA LEU A 94 -5.47 -13.50 7.41
C LEU A 94 -5.72 -15.01 7.28
N ASP A 95 -4.68 -15.79 6.99
CA ASP A 95 -4.82 -17.24 6.83
C ASP A 95 -5.22 -17.92 8.15
N ARG A 96 -4.70 -17.45 9.28
CA ARG A 96 -5.16 -17.91 10.61
C ARG A 96 -6.64 -17.62 10.84
N LEU A 97 -7.11 -16.41 10.49
CA LEU A 97 -8.53 -16.06 10.60
C LEU A 97 -9.40 -16.91 9.67
N ARG A 98 -8.95 -17.18 8.45
CA ARG A 98 -9.66 -18.09 7.53
C ARG A 98 -9.82 -19.48 8.11
N GLU A 99 -8.77 -20.02 8.72
CA GLU A 99 -8.84 -21.33 9.38
C GLU A 99 -9.85 -21.32 10.54
N GLN A 100 -9.81 -20.28 11.39
CA GLN A 100 -10.80 -20.12 12.48
C GLN A 100 -12.24 -20.02 11.95
N PHE A 101 -12.46 -19.27 10.87
CA PHE A 101 -13.77 -19.22 10.21
C PHE A 101 -14.21 -20.58 9.69
N TRP A 102 -13.28 -21.38 9.20
CA TRP A 102 -13.55 -22.71 8.70
C TRP A 102 -13.95 -23.68 9.83
N GLU A 103 -13.23 -23.65 10.96
CA GLU A 103 -13.57 -24.39 12.17
C GLU A 103 -14.95 -23.99 12.72
N MET A 104 -15.22 -22.70 12.86
CA MET A 104 -16.53 -22.20 13.33
C MET A 104 -17.67 -22.63 12.41
N LYS A 105 -17.46 -22.59 11.08
CA LYS A 105 -18.47 -23.04 10.11
C LYS A 105 -18.75 -24.53 10.25
N LYS A 106 -17.71 -25.34 10.48
CA LYS A 106 -17.84 -26.78 10.73
C LYS A 106 -18.64 -27.05 12.00
N ASP A 107 -18.35 -26.34 13.08
CA ASP A 107 -19.08 -26.48 14.34
C ASP A 107 -20.55 -26.06 14.20
N LEU A 108 -20.82 -24.96 13.47
CA LEU A 108 -22.17 -24.52 13.19
C LEU A 108 -22.98 -25.57 12.41
N LEU A 109 -22.39 -26.18 11.37
CA LEU A 109 -23.02 -27.27 10.64
C LEU A 109 -23.25 -28.51 11.51
N TYR A 110 -22.31 -28.83 12.41
CA TYR A 110 -22.44 -29.92 13.36
C TYR A 110 -23.63 -29.70 14.32
N TYR A 111 -23.74 -28.50 14.90
CA TYR A 111 -24.86 -28.16 15.78
C TYR A 111 -26.20 -28.08 15.04
N GLN A 112 -26.23 -27.58 13.80
CA GLN A 112 -27.43 -27.60 12.96
C GLN A 112 -27.93 -29.02 12.72
N ASN A 113 -27.04 -29.93 12.31
CA ASN A 113 -27.39 -31.35 12.13
C ASN A 113 -27.88 -31.97 13.45
N LEU A 114 -27.23 -31.66 14.57
CA LEU A 114 -27.66 -32.15 15.88
C LEU A 114 -29.06 -31.65 16.26
N CYS A 115 -29.36 -30.38 15.99
CA CYS A 115 -30.70 -29.81 16.16
C CYS A 115 -31.72 -30.53 15.26
N GLU A 116 -31.41 -30.75 13.97
CA GLU A 116 -32.30 -31.51 13.07
C GLU A 116 -32.58 -32.93 13.59
N VAL A 117 -31.57 -33.61 14.13
CA VAL A 117 -31.75 -34.95 14.72
C VAL A 117 -32.63 -34.88 15.97
N TYR A 118 -32.45 -33.88 16.83
CA TYR A 118 -33.29 -33.71 18.02
C TYR A 118 -34.72 -33.33 17.65
N GLU A 119 -34.92 -32.47 16.65
CA GLU A 119 -36.24 -32.13 16.13
C GLU A 119 -36.95 -33.37 15.56
N LYS A 120 -36.24 -34.20 14.77
CA LYS A 120 -36.78 -35.48 14.28
C LYS A 120 -37.21 -36.39 15.42
N LYS A 121 -36.35 -36.61 16.42
CA LYS A 121 -36.68 -37.43 17.61
C LYS A 121 -37.85 -36.85 18.41
N LEU A 122 -37.97 -35.52 18.48
CA LEU A 122 -39.08 -34.86 19.16
C LEU A 122 -40.39 -35.05 18.37
N THR A 123 -40.34 -34.94 17.04
CA THR A 123 -41.51 -35.21 16.19
C THR A 123 -41.94 -36.67 16.26
N GLU A 124 -41.01 -37.63 16.26
CA GLU A 124 -41.32 -39.07 16.41
C GLU A 124 -42.00 -39.37 17.75
N ARG A 125 -41.59 -38.68 18.84
CA ARG A 125 -42.26 -38.76 20.14
C ARG A 125 -43.62 -38.05 20.16
N GLY A 126 -43.73 -36.89 19.51
CA GLY A 126 -44.98 -36.15 19.38
C GLY A 126 -46.02 -36.93 18.57
N THR A 127 -45.62 -37.61 17.49
CA THR A 127 -46.50 -38.50 16.72
C THR A 127 -46.93 -39.73 17.51
N ALA A 128 -46.09 -40.22 18.44
CA ALA A 128 -46.47 -41.30 19.35
C ALA A 128 -47.49 -40.88 20.43
N GLU A 129 -47.59 -39.58 20.75
CA GLU A 129 -48.64 -39.02 21.62
C GLU A 129 -49.90 -38.59 20.84
N GLU A 130 -49.78 -38.25 19.56
CA GLU A 130 -50.89 -37.79 18.70
C GLU A 130 -51.82 -38.91 18.20
N ASP A 131 -51.41 -40.18 18.28
CA ASP A 131 -52.29 -41.33 18.08
C ASP A 131 -53.38 -41.46 19.17
N LEU A 132 -53.42 -40.55 20.16
CA LEU A 132 -54.41 -40.51 21.23
C LEU A 132 -55.40 -39.34 21.18
N ASP A 133 -55.28 -38.33 20.30
CA ASP A 133 -56.31 -37.26 20.24
C ASP A 133 -56.27 -36.36 18.97
N PRO A 134 -57.14 -36.57 17.95
CA PRO A 134 -57.13 -35.82 16.70
C PRO A 134 -57.69 -34.38 16.78
N ALA A 135 -58.09 -33.89 17.96
CA ALA A 135 -58.85 -32.63 18.08
C ALA A 135 -58.01 -31.35 18.30
N ARG A 136 -56.68 -31.44 18.49
CA ARG A 136 -55.85 -30.26 18.90
C ARG A 136 -55.02 -29.60 17.78
N HIS A 137 -54.99 -30.15 16.57
CA HIS A 137 -54.04 -29.73 15.51
C HIS A 137 -54.39 -28.48 14.70
N SER A 138 -55.53 -27.84 14.93
CA SER A 138 -55.95 -26.69 14.11
C SER A 138 -55.26 -25.35 14.45
N ARG A 139 -54.39 -25.25 15.47
CA ARG A 139 -54.02 -23.93 16.05
C ARG A 139 -52.53 -23.62 16.32
N ARG A 140 -51.56 -24.33 15.74
CA ARG A 140 -50.13 -23.95 15.83
C ARG A 140 -49.49 -24.19 14.47
N GLY A 141 -48.75 -23.28 13.83
CA GLY A 141 -48.24 -21.96 14.12
C GLY A 141 -47.39 -21.59 12.90
N ARG A 142 -47.39 -20.32 12.50
CA ARG A 142 -46.70 -19.80 11.32
C ARG A 142 -45.21 -20.18 11.35
N ARG A 143 -44.78 -21.13 10.50
CA ARG A 143 -43.37 -21.48 10.30
C ARG A 143 -42.65 -20.27 9.67
N VAL A 144 -41.75 -19.64 10.42
CA VAL A 144 -40.76 -18.72 9.85
C VAL A 144 -39.80 -19.57 9.02
N ARG A 145 -39.64 -19.22 7.74
CA ARG A 145 -38.71 -19.94 6.85
C ARG A 145 -37.28 -19.56 7.25
N VAL A 146 -36.44 -20.59 7.40
CA VAL A 146 -35.00 -20.46 7.61
C VAL A 146 -34.41 -19.84 6.33
N GLY A 147 -34.26 -18.52 6.32
CA GLY A 147 -33.89 -17.74 5.14
C GLY A 147 -33.94 -16.23 5.38
N ASP A 148 -34.81 -15.78 6.30
CA ASP A 148 -35.00 -14.35 6.62
C ASP A 148 -33.95 -13.78 7.59
N SER A 149 -32.82 -14.47 7.83
CA SER A 149 -31.78 -14.03 8.77
C SER A 149 -30.37 -14.06 8.19
N GLN A 150 -30.23 -14.03 6.87
CA GLN A 150 -28.95 -13.73 6.24
C GLN A 150 -28.77 -12.21 6.19
N MET A 151 -28.38 -11.62 7.33
CA MET A 151 -27.77 -10.30 7.35
C MET A 151 -26.40 -10.42 6.70
N THR A 152 -26.19 -9.72 5.59
CA THR A 152 -24.86 -9.58 4.96
C THR A 152 -24.01 -8.62 5.78
N ILE A 153 -22.73 -8.91 5.93
CA ILE A 153 -21.75 -8.19 6.77
C ILE A 153 -21.68 -6.67 6.48
N GLU A 154 -22.12 -6.23 5.30
CA GLU A 154 -22.23 -4.81 4.93
C GLU A 154 -23.21 -4.01 5.81
N GLU A 155 -24.21 -4.65 6.43
CA GLU A 155 -25.27 -3.96 7.19
C GLU A 155 -24.90 -3.71 8.67
N THR A 156 -23.72 -4.17 9.10
CA THR A 156 -23.21 -4.04 10.49
C THR A 156 -22.09 -3.02 10.66
N LEU A 157 -21.70 -2.30 9.61
CA LEU A 157 -20.77 -1.18 9.73
C LEU A 157 -21.57 0.06 10.14
N PRO A 158 -21.22 0.77 11.23
CA PRO A 158 -21.70 2.13 11.43
C PRO A 158 -21.26 2.96 10.23
N GLU A 159 -22.21 3.60 9.54
CA GLU A 159 -21.91 4.61 8.54
C GLU A 159 -21.08 5.69 9.24
N ASP A 160 -19.78 5.74 8.94
CA ASP A 160 -18.95 6.90 9.27
C ASP A 160 -19.57 8.09 8.52
N GLU A 161 -20.30 8.94 9.25
CA GLU A 161 -20.67 10.30 8.86
C GLU A 161 -19.38 11.08 8.55
N SER A 162 -18.89 10.92 7.33
CA SER A 162 -17.95 11.83 6.72
C SER A 162 -18.77 12.90 6.01
N ASP A 163 -19.09 13.98 6.73
CA ASP A 163 -19.53 15.24 6.13
C ASP A 163 -18.32 15.91 5.45
N PRO A 164 -18.34 16.15 4.13
CA PRO A 164 -17.43 17.07 3.48
C PRO A 164 -18.22 18.34 3.13
N GLU A 165 -18.50 19.21 4.09
CA GLU A 165 -18.89 20.59 3.76
C GLU A 165 -17.64 21.40 3.43
N THR A 166 -17.52 21.67 2.13
CA THR A 166 -16.61 22.62 1.53
C THR A 166 -17.19 24.04 1.62
N ASP A 167 -16.26 24.97 1.80
CA ASP A 167 -16.30 26.39 1.43
C ASP A 167 -17.13 27.38 2.27
N LYS A 168 -16.40 28.26 2.97
CA LYS A 168 -16.34 29.68 2.59
C LYS A 168 -15.12 30.41 3.16
N GLN A 169 -14.45 31.07 2.22
CA GLN A 169 -13.47 32.12 2.39
C GLN A 169 -14.01 33.22 3.32
N GLU A 170 -13.25 33.60 4.35
CA GLU A 170 -13.16 35.01 4.75
C GLU A 170 -11.68 35.34 4.99
N THR A 171 -11.14 36.08 4.03
CA THR A 171 -10.15 37.13 4.24
C THR A 171 -10.38 37.87 5.55
N ILE A 172 -9.32 38.17 6.31
CA ILE A 172 -9.00 39.53 6.76
C ILE A 172 -7.58 39.53 7.34
N SER A 173 -6.81 40.48 6.84
CA SER A 173 -5.48 40.90 7.27
C SER A 173 -5.52 41.61 8.63
N LEU A 174 -4.50 41.38 9.46
CA LEU A 174 -3.71 42.40 10.18
C LEU A 174 -2.51 41.74 10.85
#